data_AF-A0A813KXN7-F1
#
_entry.id   AF-A0A813KXN7-F1
#
_cell.length_a   1.000
_cell.length_b   1.000
_cell.length_c   1.000
_cell.angle_alpha   90.00
_cell.angle_beta   90.00
_cell.angle_gamma   90.00
#
_symmetry.space_group_name_H-M   'P 1'
#
loop_
_entity.id
_entity.type
_entity.pdbx_description
1 polymer ?
#
loop_
_entity_poly.entity_id
_entity_poly.type
_entity_poly.pdbx_seq_one_letter_code
_entity_poly.pdbx_strand_id
1 'polypeptide(L)'
;MNVNRIANKVTKSYLMDPYAMLMHYKRAFKLLKLMKQNKAKVLILGNKNQFGIDWKGRFEGMDFDTGIVDDKVISGAPKHYSMILCLDPILYCRSLHRINMPVMMC
;
A
#
# COMPACT_ATOMS: atom_id res chain seq x y z
N MET A 1 -17.49 0.73 -3.20
CA MET A 1 -17.07 1.94 -2.46
C MET A 1 -18.26 2.87 -2.47
N ASN A 2 -18.97 3.03 -1.35
CA ASN A 2 -20.16 3.89 -1.29
C ASN A 2 -19.72 5.31 -0.96
N VAL A 3 -19.97 6.24 -1.88
CA VAL A 3 -19.60 7.65 -1.74
C VAL A 3 -20.89 8.44 -1.64
N ASN A 4 -21.19 8.98 -0.47
CA ASN A 4 -22.39 9.79 -0.24
C ASN A 4 -22.14 11.23 -0.72
N ARG A 5 -22.98 11.70 -1.64
CA ARG A 5 -22.88 13.02 -2.24
C ARG A 5 -23.74 14.02 -1.44
N ILE A 6 -23.11 15.02 -0.82
CA ILE A 6 -23.81 16.03 -0.02
C ILE A 6 -24.26 17.17 -0.95
N ALA A 7 -25.56 17.47 -0.99
CA ALA A 7 -26.17 18.24 -2.09
C ALA A 7 -25.96 19.76 -2.08
N ASN A 8 -25.43 20.39 -1.02
CA ASN A 8 -25.59 21.85 -0.82
C ASN A 8 -24.33 22.73 -0.75
N LYS A 9 -23.20 22.30 -1.28
CA LYS A 9 -22.09 23.22 -1.61
C LYS A 9 -21.17 22.53 -2.60
N VAL A 10 -21.11 23.03 -3.83
CA VAL A 10 -20.14 22.71 -4.91
C VAL A 10 -19.16 21.58 -4.52
N THR A 11 -19.61 20.32 -4.57
CA THR A 11 -18.83 19.18 -4.09
C THR A 11 -17.79 18.80 -5.14
N LYS A 12 -16.69 19.57 -5.21
CA LYS A 12 -15.47 19.17 -5.94
C LYS A 12 -14.63 18.16 -5.15
N SER A 13 -14.92 17.97 -3.86
CA SER A 13 -14.22 17.04 -2.98
C SER A 13 -15.07 15.80 -2.69
N TYR A 14 -14.45 14.64 -2.82
CA TYR A 14 -14.99 13.38 -2.33
C TYR A 14 -14.54 13.18 -0.88
N LEU A 15 -15.48 12.90 0.02
CA LEU A 15 -15.20 12.53 1.40
C LEU A 15 -15.32 11.01 1.51
N MET A 16 -14.32 10.38 2.12
CA MET A 16 -14.35 8.95 2.42
C MET A 16 -15.15 8.70 3.70
N ASP A 17 -15.87 7.58 3.74
CA ASP A 17 -16.53 7.13 4.96
C ASP A 17 -15.48 6.72 6.02
N PRO A 18 -15.43 7.40 7.18
CA PRO A 18 -14.44 7.11 8.21
C PRO A 18 -14.58 5.70 8.78
N TYR A 19 -15.78 5.11 8.80
CA TYR A 19 -16.00 3.77 9.35
C TYR A 19 -15.40 2.70 8.43
N ALA A 20 -15.67 2.77 7.12
CA ALA A 20 -15.02 1.91 6.15
C ALA A 20 -13.48 2.02 6.24
N MET A 21 -12.96 3.24 6.35
CA MET A 21 -11.53 3.50 6.46
C MET A 21 -10.90 2.85 7.70
N LEU A 22 -11.54 3.00 8.88
CA LEU A 22 -11.08 2.36 10.12
C LEU A 22 -11.08 0.83 10.03
N MET A 23 -12.07 0.23 9.37
CA MET A 23 -12.10 -1.22 9.15
C MET A 23 -10.93 -1.68 8.27
N HIS A 24 -10.60 -0.93 7.22
CA HIS A 24 -9.45 -1.23 6.37
C HIS A 24 -8.12 -1.07 7.12
N TYR A 25 -7.96 -0.02 7.92
CA TYR A 25 -6.78 0.13 8.77
C TYR A 25 -6.62 -1.02 9.75
N LYS A 26 -7.69 -1.42 10.45
CA LYS A 26 -7.64 -2.56 11.39
C LYS A 26 -7.15 -3.85 10.71
N ARG A 27 -7.64 -4.13 9.49
CA ARG A 27 -7.21 -5.29 8.69
C ARG A 27 -5.76 -5.17 8.25
N ALA A 28 -5.35 -3.99 7.77
CA ALA A 28 -3.98 -3.70 7.37
C ALA A 28 -3.00 -3.90 8.53
N PHE A 29 -3.30 -3.36 9.72
CA PHE A 29 -2.46 -3.53 10.90
C PHE A 29 -2.36 -4.99 11.36
N LYS A 30 -3.46 -5.75 11.31
CA LYS A 30 -3.43 -7.19 11.64
C LYS A 30 -2.49 -7.95 10.70
N LEU A 31 -2.53 -7.62 9.42
CA LEU A 31 -1.67 -8.22 8.41
C LEU A 31 -0.19 -7.83 8.61
N LEU A 32 0.10 -6.55 8.81
CA LEU A 32 1.46 -6.07 9.09
C LEU A 32 2.06 -6.69 10.37
N LYS A 33 1.23 -6.91 11.41
CA LYS A 33 1.65 -7.61 12.63
C LYS A 33 2.10 -9.04 12.36
N LEU A 34 1.35 -9.79 11.54
CA LEU A 34 1.71 -11.15 11.12
C LEU A 34 2.99 -11.15 10.28
N MET A 35 3.12 -10.19 9.35
CA MET A 35 4.32 -10.05 8.52
C MET A 35 5.58 -9.74 9.34
N LYS A 36 5.45 -8.91 10.39
CA LYS A 36 6.52 -8.64 11.35
C LYS A 36 6.95 -9.89 12.11
N GLN A 37 6.00 -10.73 12.55
CA GLN A 37 6.32 -11.99 13.24
C GLN A 37 7.09 -12.97 12.35
N ASN A 38 6.77 -12.98 11.05
CA ASN A 38 7.39 -13.86 10.07
C ASN A 38 8.67 -13.29 9.42
N LYS A 39 9.15 -12.12 9.86
CA LYS A 39 10.29 -11.40 9.25
C LYS A 39 10.16 -11.28 7.72
N ALA A 40 8.96 -10.93 7.26
CA ALA A 40 8.65 -10.86 5.83
C ALA A 40 9.37 -9.69 5.16
N LYS A 41 9.76 -9.89 3.89
CA LYS A 41 10.31 -8.84 3.04
C LYS A 41 9.19 -8.13 2.28
N VAL A 42 9.17 -6.81 2.35
CA VAL A 42 8.11 -5.97 1.76
C VAL A 42 8.73 -5.01 0.75
N LEU A 43 8.16 -4.98 -0.45
CA LEU A 43 8.54 -4.03 -1.50
C LEU A 43 7.65 -2.79 -1.42
N ILE A 44 8.25 -1.61 -1.24
CA ILE A 44 7.51 -0.34 -1.24
C ILE A 44 7.57 0.28 -2.64
N LEU A 45 6.40 0.56 -3.22
CA LEU A 45 6.24 1.32 -4.46
C LEU A 45 5.72 2.72 -4.13
N GLY A 46 6.50 3.75 -4.45
CA GLY A 46 6.09 5.13 -4.24
C GLY A 46 7.05 6.11 -4.92
N ASN A 47 6.57 7.31 -5.21
CA ASN A 47 7.41 8.35 -5.81
C ASN A 47 8.42 8.94 -4.80
N LYS A 48 9.55 9.48 -5.29
CA LYS A 48 10.67 10.11 -4.55
C LYS A 48 10.25 11.16 -3.50
N ASN A 49 9.04 11.71 -3.62
CA ASN A 49 8.52 12.77 -2.77
C ASN A 49 7.71 12.29 -1.55
N GLN A 50 7.43 10.98 -1.43
CA GLN A 50 6.67 10.40 -0.30
C GLN A 50 7.57 9.70 0.74
N PHE A 51 8.89 9.89 0.66
CA PHE A 51 9.91 9.20 1.47
C PHE A 51 10.06 9.71 2.93
N GLY A 52 9.20 10.62 3.39
CA GLY A 52 9.26 11.19 4.75
C GLY A 52 8.77 10.26 5.88
N ILE A 53 8.44 9.01 5.57
CA ILE A 53 7.97 8.02 6.56
C ILE A 53 9.13 7.08 6.89
N ASP A 54 9.62 7.15 8.13
CA ASP A 54 10.63 6.21 8.62
C ASP A 54 10.00 4.83 8.89
N TRP A 55 9.88 4.03 7.82
CA TRP A 55 9.35 2.67 7.87
C TRP A 55 10.23 1.73 8.68
N LYS A 56 11.55 1.95 8.66
CA LYS A 56 12.53 1.12 9.36
C LYS A 56 12.42 1.30 10.87
N GLY A 57 12.23 2.53 11.35
CA GLY A 57 12.04 2.80 12.78
C GLY A 57 10.68 2.33 13.33
N ARG A 58 9.61 2.38 12.53
CA ARG A 58 8.26 2.00 13.00
C ARG A 58 7.98 0.49 12.96
N PHE A 59 8.63 -0.23 12.06
CA PHE A 59 8.41 -1.66 11.85
C PHE A 59 9.72 -2.44 11.95
N GLU A 60 10.36 -2.37 13.13
CA GLU A 60 11.51 -3.22 13.46
C GLU A 60 11.19 -4.70 13.18
N GLY A 61 12.01 -5.37 12.37
CA GLY A 61 11.84 -6.78 11.99
C GLY A 61 11.25 -7.03 10.59
N MET A 62 10.91 -5.98 9.82
CA MET A 62 10.58 -6.10 8.39
C MET A 62 11.66 -5.45 7.52
N ASP A 63 12.06 -6.14 6.47
CA ASP A 63 12.96 -5.58 5.46
C ASP A 63 12.12 -4.84 4.42
N PHE A 64 12.34 -3.53 4.32
CA PHE A 64 11.71 -2.67 3.33
C PHE A 64 12.72 -2.31 2.25
N ASP A 65 12.44 -2.79 1.03
CA ASP A 65 13.18 -2.35 -0.15
C ASP A 65 12.40 -1.23 -0.84
N THR A 66 13.06 -0.10 -0.99
CA THR A 66 12.60 1.04 -1.78
C THR A 66 13.34 1.04 -3.11
N GLY A 67 12.67 0.67 -4.19
CA GLY A 67 13.26 0.61 -5.53
C GLY A 67 12.74 1.70 -6.45
N ILE A 68 13.56 2.13 -7.42
CA ILE A 68 13.04 2.75 -8.65
C ILE A 68 12.35 1.61 -9.41
N VAL A 69 11.04 1.71 -9.54
CA VAL A 69 10.22 0.55 -9.88
C VAL A 69 10.09 0.41 -11.39
N ASP A 70 10.96 -0.40 -11.98
CA ASP A 70 10.75 -0.92 -13.33
C ASP A 70 9.72 -2.06 -13.32
N ASP A 71 8.95 -2.21 -14.39
CA ASP A 71 7.98 -3.30 -14.56
C ASP A 71 8.60 -4.70 -14.38
N LYS A 72 9.90 -4.84 -14.68
CA LYS A 72 10.66 -6.06 -14.45
C LYS A 72 10.74 -6.43 -12.97
N VAL A 73 10.97 -5.46 -12.09
CA VAL A 73 11.03 -5.65 -10.64
C VAL A 73 9.67 -6.08 -10.10
N ILE A 74 8.61 -5.42 -10.58
CA ILE A 74 7.22 -5.75 -10.22
C ILE A 74 6.89 -7.19 -10.62
N SER A 75 7.24 -7.60 -11.84
CA SER A 75 6.99 -8.96 -12.34
C SER A 75 7.76 -10.05 -11.57
N GLY A 76 8.96 -9.74 -11.07
CA GLY A 76 9.79 -10.62 -10.27
C GLY A 76 9.48 -10.61 -8.77
N ALA A 77 8.67 -9.66 -8.30
CA ALA A 77 8.40 -9.43 -6.89
C ALA A 77 7.89 -10.67 -6.12
N PRO A 78 7.02 -11.54 -6.68
CA PRO A 78 6.53 -12.73 -5.98
C PRO A 78 7.62 -13.72 -5.55
N LYS A 79 8.80 -13.69 -6.17
CA LYS A 79 9.92 -14.60 -5.84
C LYS A 79 10.75 -14.13 -4.65
N HIS A 80 10.77 -12.82 -4.39
CA HIS A 80 11.71 -12.20 -3.45
C HIS A 80 11.00 -11.51 -2.27
N TYR A 81 9.74 -11.15 -2.45
CA TYR A 81 8.96 -10.39 -1.47
C TYR A 81 7.67 -11.12 -1.13
N SER A 82 7.24 -10.99 0.12
CA SER A 82 5.96 -11.54 0.58
C SER A 82 4.79 -10.58 0.33
N MET A 83 5.07 -9.29 0.14
CA MET A 83 4.05 -8.24 -0.02
C MET A 83 4.57 -7.04 -0.78
N ILE A 84 3.68 -6.38 -1.50
CA ILE A 84 3.88 -5.04 -2.07
C ILE A 84 3.05 -4.02 -1.28
N LEU A 85 3.68 -2.92 -0.88
CA LEU A 85 3.02 -1.74 -0.34
C LEU A 85 3.10 -0.61 -1.37
N CYS A 86 1.96 -0.24 -1.95
CA CYS A 86 1.87 0.74 -3.02
C CYS A 86 1.25 2.04 -2.49
N LEU A 87 2.02 3.12 -2.51
CA LEU A 87 1.60 4.45 -2.08
C LEU A 87 0.92 5.25 -3.22
N ASP A 88 1.20 4.89 -4.47
CA ASP A 88 0.65 5.55 -5.66
C ASP A 88 -0.07 4.53 -6.56
N PRO A 89 -1.27 4.05 -6.18
CA PRO A 89 -1.95 2.97 -6.90
C PRO A 89 -2.31 3.31 -8.35
N ILE A 90 -2.56 4.59 -8.65
CA ILE A 90 -2.92 5.04 -10.01
C ILE A 90 -1.77 4.81 -11.00
N LEU A 91 -0.53 5.06 -10.57
CA LEU A 91 0.66 4.94 -11.42
C LEU A 91 0.95 3.47 -11.75
N TYR A 92 0.82 2.59 -10.76
CA TYR A 92 1.23 1.19 -10.86
C TYR A 92 0.07 0.20 -11.14
N CYS A 93 -1.17 0.70 -11.32
CA CYS A 93 -2.35 -0.14 -11.48
C CYS A 93 -2.21 -1.19 -12.60
N ARG A 94 -1.62 -0.81 -13.74
CA ARG A 94 -1.42 -1.72 -14.88
C ARG A 94 -0.47 -2.87 -14.55
N SER A 95 0.62 -2.57 -13.85
CA SER A 95 1.65 -3.54 -13.50
C SER A 95 1.22 -4.42 -12.31
N LEU A 96 0.38 -3.91 -11.40
CA LEU A 96 -0.13 -4.61 -10.23
C LEU A 96 -1.28 -5.59 -10.51
N HIS A 97 -2.02 -5.42 -11.62
CA HIS A 97 -3.21 -6.22 -11.91
C HIS A 97 -2.95 -7.73 -12.11
N ARG A 98 -1.72 -8.16 -12.42
CA ARG A 98 -1.40 -9.55 -12.79
C ARG A 98 -0.41 -10.24 -11.86
N ILE A 99 -0.25 -9.73 -10.64
CA ILE A 99 0.73 -10.26 -9.69
C ILE A 99 0.04 -11.22 -8.72
N ASN A 100 0.60 -12.42 -8.57
CA ASN A 100 0.14 -13.43 -7.60
C ASN A 100 0.71 -13.19 -6.20
N MET A 101 0.54 -11.99 -5.67
CA MET A 101 0.98 -11.66 -4.31
C MET A 101 0.07 -10.60 -3.68
N PRO A 102 0.01 -10.52 -2.34
CA PRO A 102 -0.81 -9.50 -1.69
C PRO A 102 -0.24 -8.10 -1.93
N VAL A 103 -1.11 -7.20 -2.37
CA VAL A 103 -0.82 -5.79 -2.59
C VAL A 103 -1.66 -4.96 -1.63
N MET A 104 -0.99 -4.14 -0.81
CA MET A 104 -1.63 -3.14 0.01
C MET A 104 -1.54 -1.80 -0.71
N MET A 105 -2.68 -1.23 -1.10
CA MET A 105 -2.75 0.12 -1.65
C MET A 105 -3.05 1.09 -0.52
N CYS A 106 -2.21 2.11 -0.36
CA CYS A 106 -2.33 3.16 0.65
C CYS A 106 -2.68 4.50 0.01
#